data_AF-A0A5A7T6M3-F1
#
_entry.id   AF-A0A5A7T6M3-F1
#
_cell.length_a   1.000
_cell.length_b   1.000
_cell.length_c   1.000
_cell.angle_alpha   90.00
_cell.angle_beta   90.00
_cell.angle_gamma   90.00
#
_symmetry.space_group_name_H-M   'P 1'
#
loop_
_entity.id
_entity.type
_entity.pdbx_description
1 polymer ?
#
loop_
_entity_poly.entity_id
_entity_poly.type
_entity_poly.pdbx_seq_one_letter_code
_entity_poly.pdbx_strand_id
1 'polypeptide(L)' 'MEYYFNTVVGDFEEKPGWENVNYMIDCINIKEHWLAIAADMKKCKIYVFDSMPNYVEQKLVDQALQMSA' A
#
# COMPACT_ATOMS: atom_id res chain seq x y z
N MET A 1 -17.29 -10.26 -1.24
CA MET A 1 -16.92 -9.05 -0.49
C MET A 1 -16.15 -8.16 -1.44
N GLU A 2 -16.63 -6.94 -1.65
CA GLU A 2 -15.92 -5.92 -2.44
C GLU A 2 -15.03 -5.14 -1.45
N TYR A 3 -13.71 -5.34 -1.54
CA TYR A 3 -12.75 -4.64 -0.71
C TYR A 3 -12.29 -3.39 -1.44
N TYR A 4 -12.67 -2.21 -0.91
CA TYR A 4 -12.31 -0.93 -1.52
C TYR A 4 -11.03 -0.38 -0.89
N PHE A 5 -10.04 -0.20 -1.75
CA PHE A 5 -8.76 0.40 -1.48
C PHE A 5 -8.90 1.93 -1.54
N ASN A 6 -9.05 2.59 -0.38
CA ASN A 6 -9.52 3.98 -0.33
C ASN A 6 -8.42 5.03 -0.17
N THR A 7 -7.23 4.66 0.34
CA THR A 7 -6.21 5.63 0.74
C THR A 7 -4.95 5.46 -0.10
N VAL A 8 -4.54 6.52 -0.81
CA VAL A 8 -3.28 6.54 -1.58
C VAL A 8 -2.11 6.85 -0.64
N VAL A 9 -1.05 6.03 -0.70
CA VAL A 9 0.05 6.05 0.30
C VAL A 9 1.44 6.36 -0.31
N GLY A 10 1.63 6.25 -1.62
CA GLY A 10 2.92 6.60 -2.24
C GLY A 10 3.00 6.37 -3.74
N ASP A 11 4.06 6.93 -4.34
CA ASP A 11 4.46 6.82 -5.75
C ASP A 11 5.70 5.91 -5.92
N PHE A 12 5.82 5.16 -7.02
CA PHE A 12 6.87 4.12 -7.21
C PHE A 12 7.48 4.05 -8.62
N GLU A 13 7.66 5.19 -9.28
CA GLU A 13 8.00 5.30 -10.72
C GLU A 13 9.28 4.57 -11.20
N GLU A 14 10.20 4.16 -10.32
CA GLU A 14 11.55 3.71 -10.70
C GLU A 14 11.81 2.18 -10.64
N LYS A 15 10.80 1.31 -10.58
CA LYS A 15 11.04 -0.15 -10.37
C LYS A 15 11.12 -0.96 -11.69
N PRO A 16 12.32 -1.35 -12.18
CA PRO A 16 12.46 -2.11 -13.44
C PRO A 16 11.85 -3.51 -13.34
N GLY A 17 11.21 -3.97 -14.43
CA GLY A 17 10.54 -5.27 -14.52
C GLY A 17 9.02 -5.25 -14.25
N TRP A 18 8.47 -4.09 -13.89
CA TRP A 18 7.05 -3.92 -13.56
C TRP A 18 6.26 -3.15 -14.63
N GLU A 19 6.89 -2.78 -15.74
CA GLU A 19 6.35 -1.93 -16.81
C GLU A 19 5.02 -2.41 -17.41
N ASN A 20 4.76 -3.73 -17.38
CA ASN A 20 3.54 -4.34 -17.93
C ASN A 20 2.58 -4.91 -16.87
N VAL A 21 2.89 -4.75 -15.59
CA VAL A 21 1.99 -5.20 -14.51
C VAL A 21 0.89 -4.16 -14.35
N ASN A 22 -0.38 -4.56 -14.36
CA ASN A 22 -1.50 -3.63 -14.14
C ASN A 22 -1.72 -3.35 -12.65
N TYR A 23 -1.64 -4.40 -11.82
CA TYR A 23 -1.86 -4.33 -10.38
C TYR A 23 -0.93 -5.31 -9.65
N MET A 24 -0.44 -4.90 -8.48
CA MET A 24 0.17 -5.78 -7.48
C MET A 24 -0.75 -5.86 -6.27
N ILE A 25 -0.92 -7.03 -5.69
CA ILE A 25 -1.62 -7.19 -4.41
C ILE A 25 -0.72 -8.02 -3.50
N ASP A 26 -0.55 -7.56 -2.26
CA ASP A 26 0.21 -8.28 -1.23
C ASP A 26 -0.44 -8.08 0.14
N CYS A 27 -0.07 -8.93 1.09
CA CYS A 27 -0.50 -8.83 2.48
C CYS A 27 0.72 -8.57 3.36
N ILE A 28 0.69 -7.50 4.15
CA ILE A 28 1.75 -7.21 5.13
C ILE A 28 1.22 -7.42 6.55
N ASN A 29 2.08 -7.90 7.44
CA ASN A 29 1.77 -8.02 8.85
C ASN A 29 2.51 -6.92 9.64
N ILE A 30 1.77 -6.13 10.40
CA ILE A 30 2.32 -5.14 11.33
C ILE A 30 1.80 -5.47 12.72
N LYS A 31 2.71 -5.89 13.61
CA LYS A 31 2.38 -6.23 15.00
C LYS A 31 1.17 -7.17 15.11
N GLU A 32 1.24 -8.29 14.39
CA GLU A 32 0.20 -9.34 14.35
C GLU A 32 -1.10 -8.94 13.60
N HIS A 33 -1.19 -7.73 13.06
CA HIS A 33 -2.33 -7.31 12.25
C HIS A 33 -2.01 -7.33 10.76
N TRP A 34 -2.89 -7.95 9.98
CA TRP A 34 -2.73 -8.08 8.53
C TRP A 34 -3.42 -6.93 7.79
N LEU A 35 -2.69 -6.35 6.85
CA LEU A 35 -3.17 -5.33 5.92
C LEU A 35 -3.04 -5.86 4.50
N ALA A 36 -4.01 -5.53 3.66
CA ALA A 36 -3.88 -5.76 2.23
C ALA A 36 -3.36 -4.49 1.56
N ILE A 37 -2.35 -4.63 0.71
CA ILE A 37 -1.79 -3.54 -0.09
C ILE A 37 -2.09 -3.83 -1.55
N ALA A 38 -2.57 -2.82 -2.27
CA ALA A 38 -2.69 -2.86 -3.72
C ALA A 38 -1.85 -1.74 -4.35
N ALA A 39 -1.00 -2.04 -5.30
CA ALA A 39 -0.35 -1.04 -6.13
C ALA A 39 -1.01 -1.01 -7.52
N ASP A 40 -1.57 0.14 -7.90
CA ASP A 40 -2.03 0.42 -9.26
C ASP A 40 -0.87 1.02 -10.04
N MET A 41 -0.21 0.16 -10.82
CA MET A 41 1.02 0.52 -11.54
C MET A 41 0.79 1.56 -12.64
N LYS A 42 -0.43 1.63 -13.18
CA LYS A 42 -0.78 2.64 -14.19
C LYS A 42 -0.95 4.02 -13.60
N LYS A 43 -1.45 4.09 -12.37
CA LYS A 43 -1.62 5.35 -11.64
C LYS A 43 -0.41 5.70 -10.79
N CYS A 44 0.58 4.81 -10.71
CA CYS A 44 1.68 4.87 -9.76
C CYS A 44 1.20 5.02 -8.31
N LYS A 45 0.06 4.44 -7.93
CA LYS A 45 -0.56 4.65 -6.60
C LYS A 45 -0.61 3.38 -5.77
N ILE A 46 -0.15 3.47 -4.53
CA ILE A 46 -0.33 2.40 -3.52
C ILE A 46 -1.57 2.67 -2.70
N TYR A 47 -2.37 1.64 -2.45
CA TYR A 47 -3.51 1.68 -1.58
C TYR A 47 -3.42 0.65 -0.47
N VAL A 48 -3.94 0.99 0.70
CA VAL A 48 -3.97 0.10 1.87
C VAL A 48 -5.41 -0.15 2.28
N PHE A 49 -5.75 -1.42 2.48
CA PHE A 49 -6.97 -1.86 3.12
C PHE A 49 -6.65 -2.40 4.52
N ASP A 50 -7.29 -1.78 5.50
CA ASP A 50 -7.24 -2.16 6.90
C ASP A 50 -8.60 -2.71 7.32
N SER A 51 -8.64 -3.93 7.85
CA SER A 51 -9.86 -4.54 8.36
C SER A 51 -10.33 -3.91 9.68
N MET A 52 -9.43 -3.24 10.39
CA MET A 52 -9.72 -2.47 11.61
C MET A 52 -9.67 -0.97 11.28
N PRO A 53 -10.78 -0.23 11.35
CA PRO A 53 -10.75 1.18 11.02
C PRO A 53 -9.77 1.93 11.96
N ASN A 54 -8.74 2.54 11.38
CA ASN A 54 -7.67 3.31 12.03
C ASN A 54 -6.64 2.50 12.84
N TYR A 55 -6.45 1.19 12.60
CA TYR A 55 -5.37 0.47 13.29
C TYR A 55 -3.99 0.98 12.83
N VAL A 56 -3.83 1.20 11.52
CA VAL A 56 -2.66 1.90 11.01
C VAL A 56 -2.86 3.40 11.17
N GLU A 57 -2.30 3.97 12.23
CA GLU A 57 -2.17 5.41 12.34
C GLU A 57 -1.36 5.94 11.14
N GLN A 58 -1.83 7.01 10.52
CA GLN A 58 -1.16 7.67 9.39
C GLN A 58 0.31 8.01 9.70
N LYS A 59 0.61 8.28 10.97
CA LYS A 59 1.97 8.48 11.48
C LYS A 59 2.90 7.28 11.26
N LEU A 60 2.43 6.04 11.36
CA LEU A 60 3.24 4.84 11.10
C LEU A 60 3.56 4.70 9.60
N VAL A 61 2.60 5.08 8.75
CA VAL A 61 2.78 5.13 7.30
C VAL A 61 3.81 6.19 6.93
N ASP A 62 3.69 7.40 7.48
CA ASP A 62 4.61 8.50 7.26
C ASP A 62 6.03 8.15 7.73
N GLN A 63 6.17 7.49 8.89
CA GLN A 63 7.46 7.02 9.39
C GLN A 63 8.09 5.96 8.48
N ALA A 64 7.31 4.99 8.00
CA ALA A 64 7.82 3.98 7.08
C ALA A 64 8.26 4.59 5.74
N LEU A 65 7.53 5.58 5.24
CA LEU A 65 7.87 6.30 4.01
C LEU A 65 9.16 7.13 4.18
N GLN A 66 9.36 7.78 5.33
CA GLN A 66 10.60 8.52 5.65
C GLN A 66 11.82 7.62 5.81
N MET A 67 11.64 6.38 6.29
CA MET A 67 12.74 5.41 6.42
C MET A 67 13.20 4.83 5.07
N SER A 68 12.41 5.02 4.01
CA SER A 68 12.71 4.54 2.65
C SER A 68 13.38 5.61 1.77
N ALA A 69 13.61 6.82 2.28
CA ALA A 69 14.29 7.93 1.59
C ALA A 69 15.80 7.96 1.85
#